data_AF-A0A7Y5RFC9-F1
#
_entry.id   AF-A0A7Y5RFC9-F1
#
_cell.length_a   1.000
_cell.length_b   1.000
_cell.length_c   1.000
_cell.angle_alpha   90.00
_cell.angle_beta   90.00
_cell.angle_gamma   90.00
#
_symmetry.space_group_name_H-M   'P 1'
#
loop_
_entity.id
_entity.type
_entity.pdbx_description
1 polymer ?
#
loop_
_entity_poly.entity_id
_entity_poly.type
_entity_poly.pdbx_seq_one_letter_code
_entity_poly.pdbx_strand_id
1 'polypeptide(L)' 'MRRITIRLLLFFLVAVLGFELMTTAFHLLNQPSDKAVYGGMVLLVCDAVVVCCATWFLWRRL' A
#
# COMPACT_ATOMS: atom_id res chain seq x y z
N MET A 1 20.89 8.39 -16.04
CA MET A 1 20.69 8.79 -14.63
C MET A 1 19.25 9.21 -14.31
N ARG A 2 18.64 10.21 -14.97
CA ARG A 2 17.25 10.65 -14.70
C ARG A 2 16.18 9.55 -14.60
N ARG A 3 16.20 8.54 -15.49
CA ARG A 3 15.21 7.44 -15.49
C ARG A 3 15.33 6.53 -14.26
N ILE A 4 16.53 6.34 -13.72
CA ILE A 4 16.76 5.51 -12.52
C ILE A 4 16.21 6.22 -11.29
N THR A 5 16.46 7.54 -11.18
CA THR A 5 15.93 8.36 -10.08
C THR A 5 14.41 8.35 -10.04
N ILE A 6 13.73 8.51 -11.18
CA ILE A 6 12.26 8.49 -11.25
C ILE A 6 11.71 7.13 -10.80
N ARG A 7 12.34 6.03 -11.22
CA ARG A 7 11.91 4.68 -10.82
C ARG A 7 12.05 4.47 -9.32
N LEU A 8 13.18 4.87 -8.73
CA LEU A 8 13.37 4.80 -7.27
C LEU A 8 12.34 5.63 -6.51
N LEU A 9 12.03 6.84 -6.99
CA LEU A 9 10.98 7.68 -6.41
C LEU A 9 9.60 7.00 -6.48
N LEU A 10 9.29 6.30 -7.57
CA LEU A 10 8.04 5.55 -7.69
C LEU A 10 7.98 4.35 -6.73
N PHE A 11 9.07 3.61 -6.55
CA PHE A 11 9.12 2.55 -5.53
C PHE A 11 8.93 3.12 -4.13
N PHE A 12 9.58 4.24 -3.83
CA PHE A 12 9.44 4.91 -2.53
C PHE A 12 8.01 5.41 -2.31
N LEU A 13 7.38 5.98 -3.35
CA LEU A 13 5.99 6.41 -3.31
C LEU A 13 5.04 5.25 -3.03
N VAL A 14 5.20 4.12 -3.73
CA VAL A 14 4.39 2.91 -3.50
C VAL A 14 4.58 2.40 -2.07
N ALA A 15 5.81 2.39 -1.57
CA ALA A 15 6.10 1.95 -0.20
C ALA A 15 5.47 2.87 0.85
N VAL A 16 5.55 4.19 0.68
CA VAL A 16 4.95 5.17 1.61
C VAL A 16 3.42 5.08 1.60
N LEU A 17 2.81 4.98 0.42
CA LEU A 17 1.36 4.83 0.30
C LEU A 17 0.86 3.53 0.92
N GLY A 18 1.55 2.40 0.67
CA GLY A 18 1.21 1.13 1.30
C GLY A 18 1.33 1.18 2.82
N PHE A 19 2.38 1.83 3.34
CA PHE A 19 2.55 2.02 4.78
C PHE A 19 1.41 2.83 5.41
N GLU A 20 1.02 3.96 4.81
CA GLU A 20 -0.10 4.80 5.25
C GLU A 20 -1.45 4.07 5.22
N LEU A 21 -1.71 3.30 4.16
CA LEU A 21 -2.92 2.49 4.05
C LEU A 21 -2.96 1.38 5.10
N MET A 22 -1.83 0.73 5.33
CA MET A 22 -1.68 -0.29 6.38
C MET A 22 -1.93 0.29 7.78
N THR A 23 -1.33 1.43 8.13
CA THR A 23 -1.54 2.07 9.44
C THR A 23 -3.00 2.52 9.62
N THR A 24 -3.62 3.05 8.56
CA THR A 24 -5.05 3.40 8.55
C THR A 24 -5.91 2.17 8.79
N ALA A 25 -5.60 1.05 8.13
CA ALA A 25 -6.34 -0.18 8.30
C ALA A 25 -6.21 -0.74 9.73
N PHE A 26 -5.00 -0.72 10.31
CA PHE A 26 -4.81 -1.10 11.72
C PHE A 26 -5.54 -0.15 12.69
N HIS A 27 -5.60 1.14 12.39
CA HIS A 27 -6.39 2.07 13.18
C HIS A 27 -7.88 1.70 13.14
N LEU A 28 -8.42 1.32 11.97
CA LEU A 28 -9.80 0.86 11.84
C LEU A 28 -10.05 -0.45 12.61
N LEU A 29 -9.12 -1.39 12.56
CA LEU A 29 -9.20 -2.65 13.30
C LEU A 29 -9.20 -2.45 14.83
N ASN A 30 -8.55 -1.39 15.32
CA ASN A 30 -8.52 -1.06 16.74
C ASN A 30 -9.76 -0.30 17.24
N GLN A 31 -10.67 0.11 16.36
CA GLN A 31 -11.91 0.75 16.79
C GLN A 31 -12.92 -0.28 17.32
N PRO A 32 -13.67 0.03 18.39
CA PRO A 32 -14.68 -0.86 18.95
C PRO A 32 -15.98 -0.82 18.10
N SER A 33 -15.88 -1.18 16.83
CA SER A 33 -16.99 -1.19 15.88
C SER A 33 -16.77 -2.29 14.85
N ASP A 34 -17.71 -3.24 14.75
CA ASP A 34 -17.62 -4.35 13.78
C ASP A 34 -17.47 -3.84 12.35
N LYS A 35 -18.15 -2.74 12.01
CA LYS A 35 -18.03 -2.08 10.69
C LYS A 35 -16.61 -1.58 10.44
N ALA A 36 -15.95 -1.04 11.46
CA ALA A 36 -14.57 -0.58 11.36
C ALA A 36 -13.62 -1.77 11.20
N VAL A 37 -13.86 -2.88 11.92
CA VAL A 37 -13.09 -4.12 11.77
C VAL A 37 -13.18 -4.67 10.34
N TYR A 38 -14.38 -4.82 9.80
CA TYR A 38 -14.57 -5.26 8.40
C TYR A 38 -13.92 -4.28 7.41
N GLY A 39 -14.06 -2.98 7.64
CA GLY A 39 -13.42 -1.95 6.81
C GLY A 39 -11.90 -2.07 6.82
N GLY A 40 -11.28 -2.27 7.99
CA GLY A 40 -9.85 -2.48 8.14
C GLY A 40 -9.35 -3.75 7.46
N MET A 41 -10.09 -4.87 7.58
CA MET A 41 -9.73 -6.12 6.90
C MET A 41 -9.77 -5.96 5.37
N VAL A 42 -10.84 -5.37 4.83
CA VAL A 42 -10.96 -5.11 3.39
C VAL A 42 -9.84 -4.19 2.91
N LEU A 43 -9.54 -3.13 3.66
CA LEU A 43 -8.49 -2.19 3.32
C LEU A 43 -7.11 -2.86 3.28
N LEU A 44 -6.78 -3.71 4.26
CA LEU A 44 -5.52 -4.48 4.26
C LEU A 44 -5.40 -5.42 3.06
N VAL A 45 -6.46 -6.15 2.72
CA VAL A 45 -6.43 -7.08 1.58
C VAL A 45 -6.24 -6.31 0.27
N CYS A 46 -6.99 -5.22 0.09
CA CYS A 46 -6.85 -4.34 -1.08
C CYS A 46 -5.44 -3.74 -1.17
N ASP A 47 -4.91 -3.23 -0.05
CA ASP A 47 -3.57 -2.64 0.01
C ASP A 47 -2.49 -3.66 -0.37
N ALA A 48 -2.52 -4.86 0.23
CA ALA A 48 -1.60 -5.94 -0.11
C ALA A 48 -1.60 -6.26 -1.60
N VAL A 49 -2.79 -6.39 -2.21
CA VAL A 49 -2.92 -6.67 -3.66
C VAL A 49 -2.37 -5.52 -4.49
N VAL A 50 -2.75 -4.28 -4.19
CA VAL A 50 -2.33 -3.09 -4.95
C VAL A 50 -0.82 -2.88 -4.85
N VAL A 51 -0.23 -2.96 -3.65
CA VAL A 51 1.21 -2.80 -3.43
C VAL A 51 1.99 -3.90 -4.15
N CYS A 52 1.55 -5.16 -4.08
CA CYS A 52 2.17 -6.26 -4.81
C CYS A 52 2.10 -6.04 -6.33
N CYS A 53 0.92 -5.69 -6.87
CA CYS A 53 0.74 -5.43 -8.29
C CYS A 53 1.59 -4.23 -8.77
N ALA A 54 1.60 -3.14 -8.02
CA ALA A 54 2.38 -1.94 -8.34
C ALA A 54 3.89 -2.23 -8.31
N THR A 55 4.36 -2.93 -7.28
CA THR A 55 5.78 -3.32 -7.14
C THR A 55 6.19 -4.24 -8.28
N TRP A 56 5.38 -5.25 -8.61
CA TRP A 56 5.63 -6.15 -9.74
C TRP A 56 5.67 -5.42 -11.08
N PHE A 57 4.73 -4.48 -11.31
CA PHE A 57 4.69 -3.70 -12.53
C PHE A 57 5.93 -2.79 -12.66
N LEU A 58 6.32 -2.11 -11.58
CA LEU A 58 7.54 -1.29 -11.56
C LEU A 58 8.79 -2.14 -11.77
N TRP A 59 8.84 -3.34 -11.19
CA TRP A 59 9.96 -4.27 -11.36
C TRP A 59 10.11 -4.75 -12.80
N ARG A 60 9.01 -5.13 -13.47
CA ARG A 60 9.04 -5.54 -14.88
C ARG A 60 9.42 -4.43 -15.86
N ARG A 61 9.32 -3.17 -15.42
CA ARG A 61 9.64 -1.99 -16.21
C ARG A 61 11.03 -1.43 -15.89
N LEU A 62 11.79 -2.07 -14.98
CA LEU A 62 13.21 -1.78 -14.73
C LEU A 62 14.06 -2.31 -15.88
#